data_AF-A0A5R8M9K5-F1
#
_entry.id   AF-A0A5R8M9K5-F1
#
_cell.length_a   1.000
_cell.length_b   1.000
_cell.length_c   1.000
_cell.angle_alpha   90.00
_cell.angle_beta   90.00
_cell.angle_gamma   90.00
#
_symmetry.space_group_name_H-M   'P 1'
#
loop_
_entity.id
_entity.type
_entity.pdbx_description
1 polymer ?
#
loop_
_entity_poly.entity_id
_entity_poly.type
_entity_poly.pdbx_seq_one_letter_code
_entity_poly.pdbx_strand_id
1 'polypeptide(L)'
;MKNSLTIQVTHSGTDTTKRKSVLSIFYNSLLAEFKKNQSGYSALAIIGQSCLGSAAVMLLLMHEMHILIKMGLVFLVTLFCLLFNASVLVQLKPKASFNLLIMSVFFSFTVILANLI
;
A
#
# COMPACT_ATOMS: atom_id res chain seq x y z
N MET A 1 39.95 17.68 -46.99
CA MET A 1 38.77 17.77 -47.89
C MET A 1 37.81 16.64 -47.55
N LYS A 2 36.56 16.99 -47.19
CA LYS A 2 35.33 16.14 -47.17
C LYS A 2 35.38 14.98 -46.14
N ASN A 3 34.37 14.66 -45.34
CA ASN A 3 32.93 14.93 -45.31
C ASN A 3 32.45 14.51 -43.90
N SER A 4 31.75 15.35 -43.13
CA SER A 4 30.29 15.27 -42.89
C SER A 4 29.75 13.87 -42.62
N LEU A 5 29.20 13.63 -41.42
CA LEU A 5 27.78 13.28 -41.16
C LEU A 5 27.58 12.71 -39.75
N THR A 6 27.01 13.56 -38.89
CA THR A 6 25.87 13.30 -37.98
C THR A 6 25.71 11.91 -37.37
N ILE A 7 25.85 11.80 -36.04
CA ILE A 7 25.14 10.77 -35.26
C ILE A 7 24.36 11.43 -34.12
N GLN A 8 23.07 11.58 -34.44
CA GLN A 8 21.86 11.64 -33.63
C GLN A 8 21.95 11.92 -32.13
N VAL A 9 21.40 13.08 -31.76
CA VAL A 9 20.75 13.33 -30.47
C VAL A 9 19.63 12.31 -30.26
N THR A 10 19.84 11.32 -29.40
CA THR A 10 18.76 10.43 -28.98
C THR A 10 17.93 11.15 -27.93
N HIS A 11 16.83 11.73 -28.38
CA HIS A 11 15.73 12.20 -27.56
C HIS A 11 15.02 10.96 -26.96
N SER A 12 15.58 10.39 -25.89
CA SER A 12 15.02 9.21 -25.21
C SER A 12 14.25 9.67 -23.97
N GLY A 13 12.92 9.60 -24.05
CA GLY A 13 12.00 9.96 -22.96
C GLY A 13 12.32 9.17 -21.69
N THR A 14 12.70 9.90 -20.64
CA THR A 14 13.20 9.35 -19.37
C THR A 14 12.35 9.78 -18.18
N ASP A 15 11.02 9.79 -18.31
CA ASP A 15 10.14 10.13 -17.18
C ASP A 15 9.59 8.92 -16.40
N THR A 16 9.69 7.70 -16.93
CA THR A 16 9.14 6.50 -16.26
C THR A 16 10.18 5.73 -15.42
N THR A 17 11.48 5.85 -15.71
CA THR A 17 12.56 5.18 -14.97
C THR A 17 12.91 5.89 -13.66
N LYS A 18 12.84 7.23 -13.62
CA LYS A 18 13.15 8.02 -12.42
C LYS A 18 12.15 7.79 -11.28
N ARG A 19 10.88 7.49 -11.60
CA ARG A 19 9.83 7.23 -10.60
C ARG A 19 10.01 5.87 -9.89
N LYS A 20 10.51 4.83 -10.59
CA LYS A 20 10.83 3.52 -9.98
C LYS A 20 11.96 3.59 -8.94
N SER A 21 12.98 4.43 -9.18
CA SER A 21 14.08 4.59 -8.22
C SER A 21 13.62 5.32 -6.96
N VAL A 22 12.81 6.37 -7.08
CA VAL A 22 12.33 7.13 -5.92
C VAL A 22 11.41 6.27 -5.04
N LEU A 23 10.42 5.57 -5.62
CA LEU A 23 9.50 4.74 -4.83
C LEU A 23 10.23 3.59 -4.11
N SER A 24 11.22 2.98 -4.77
CA SER A 24 12.03 1.91 -4.14
C SER A 24 12.97 2.46 -3.07
N ILE A 25 13.54 3.65 -3.24
CA ILE A 25 14.33 4.32 -2.19
C ILE A 25 13.44 4.62 -0.98
N PHE A 26 12.23 5.18 -1.19
CA PHE A 26 11.28 5.44 -0.11
C PHE A 26 10.84 4.16 0.61
N TYR A 27 10.49 3.11 -0.14
CA TYR A 27 10.15 1.79 0.42
C TYR A 27 11.28 1.23 1.28
N ASN A 28 12.52 1.25 0.77
CA ASN A 28 13.67 0.69 1.48
C ASN A 28 14.03 1.51 2.72
N SER A 29 13.92 2.85 2.67
CA SER A 29 14.11 3.70 3.86
C SER A 29 13.04 3.47 4.92
N LEU A 30 11.76 3.40 4.53
CA LEU A 30 10.66 3.08 5.45
C LEU A 30 10.82 1.68 6.05
N LEU A 31 11.21 0.70 5.24
CA LEU A 31 11.49 -0.66 5.71
C LEU A 31 12.70 -0.70 6.66
N ALA A 32 13.73 0.10 6.41
CA ALA A 32 14.91 0.20 7.28
C ALA A 32 14.54 0.81 8.65
N GLU A 33 13.75 1.88 8.67
CA GLU A 33 13.24 2.48 9.92
C GLU A 33 12.28 1.54 10.66
N PHE A 34 11.39 0.86 9.93
CA PHE A 34 10.49 -0.14 10.50
C PHE A 34 11.28 -1.32 11.10
N LYS A 35 12.38 -1.74 10.46
CA LYS A 35 13.26 -2.79 10.98
C LYS A 35 14.04 -2.33 12.22
N LYS A 36 14.42 -1.04 12.28
CA LYS A 36 15.17 -0.46 13.40
C LYS A 36 14.36 -0.46 14.70
N ASN A 37 13.05 -0.16 14.64
CA ASN A 37 12.15 -0.16 15.80
C ASN A 37 10.84 -0.92 15.49
N GLN A 38 10.95 -2.21 15.20
CA GLN A 38 9.81 -3.03 14.75
C GLN A 38 8.64 -3.01 15.72
N SER A 39 8.87 -3.10 17.04
CA SER A 39 7.80 -3.13 18.03
C SER A 39 7.00 -1.83 18.10
N GLY A 40 7.68 -0.69 18.17
CA GLY A 40 7.06 0.64 18.26
C GLY A 40 6.34 1.04 16.97
N TYR A 41 6.98 0.87 15.82
CA TYR A 41 6.37 1.21 14.53
C TYR A 41 5.22 0.27 14.17
N SER A 42 5.26 -1.01 14.56
CA SER A 42 4.14 -1.93 14.32
C SER A 42 2.90 -1.51 15.11
N ALA A 43 3.05 -1.07 16.36
CA ALA A 43 1.92 -0.57 17.15
C ALA A 43 1.27 0.67 16.51
N LEU A 44 2.09 1.63 16.06
CA LEU A 44 1.59 2.82 15.37
C LEU A 44 0.88 2.47 14.06
N ALA A 45 1.43 1.51 13.31
CA ALA A 45 0.82 1.00 12.09
C ALA A 45 -0.53 0.30 12.34
N ILE A 46 -0.65 -0.49 13.41
CA ILE A 46 -1.93 -1.13 13.81
C ILE A 46 -2.98 -0.08 14.10
N ILE A 47 -2.65 0.96 14.87
CA ILE A 47 -3.59 2.04 15.21
C ILE A 47 -4.06 2.74 13.93
N GLY A 48 -3.12 3.20 13.09
CA GLY A 48 -3.47 3.90 11.84
C GLY A 48 -4.29 3.05 10.88
N GLN A 49 -3.91 1.78 10.71
CA GLN A 49 -4.61 0.84 9.82
C GLN A 49 -6.00 0.48 10.36
N SER A 50 -6.17 0.30 11.67
CA SER A 50 -7.47 0.00 12.29
C SER A 50 -8.46 1.16 12.14
N CYS A 51 -8.00 2.40 12.27
CA CYS A 51 -8.83 3.59 12.03
C CYS A 51 -9.30 3.64 10.57
N LEU A 52 -8.39 3.44 9.62
CA LEU A 52 -8.71 3.46 8.20
C LEU A 52 -9.66 2.31 7.81
N GLY A 53 -9.44 1.11 8.35
CA GLY A 53 -10.31 -0.05 8.14
C GLY A 53 -11.71 0.17 8.69
N SER A 54 -11.83 0.76 9.89
CA SER A 54 -13.13 1.08 10.49
C SER A 54 -13.92 2.09 9.64
N ALA A 55 -13.25 3.12 9.12
CA ALA A 55 -13.86 4.09 8.21
C ALA A 55 -14.33 3.41 6.91
N ALA A 56 -13.51 2.53 6.33
CA ALA A 56 -13.86 1.78 5.12
C ALA A 56 -15.10 0.88 5.34
N VAL A 57 -15.15 0.14 6.45
CA VAL A 57 -16.30 -0.72 6.81
C VAL A 57 -17.56 0.11 7.01
N MET A 58 -17.47 1.26 7.69
CA MET A 58 -18.62 2.14 7.90
C MET A 58 -19.19 2.64 6.57
N LEU A 59 -18.33 3.12 5.67
CA LEU A 59 -18.72 3.59 4.35
C LEU A 59 -19.37 2.48 3.51
N LEU A 60 -18.82 1.26 3.58
CA LEU A 60 -19.42 0.07 2.97
C LEU A 60 -20.81 -0.22 3.51
N LEU A 61 -21.01 -0.11 4.83
CA LEU A 61 -22.28 -0.45 5.48
C LEU A 61 -23.40 0.51 5.12
N MET A 62 -23.07 1.80 4.97
CA MET A 62 -24.00 2.88 4.63
C MET A 62 -24.37 2.92 3.14
N HIS A 63 -23.61 2.29 2.27
CA HIS A 63 -23.89 2.28 0.84
C HIS A 63 -25.02 1.29 0.50
N GLU A 64 -25.93 1.72 -0.38
CA GLU A 64 -27.06 0.95 -0.92
C GLU A 64 -26.57 -0.09 -1.96
N MET A 65 -25.80 -1.09 -1.50
CA MET A 65 -25.29 -2.20 -2.32
C MET A 65 -26.02 -3.50 -2.00
N HIS A 66 -25.98 -4.45 -2.93
CA HIS A 66 -26.51 -5.80 -2.70
C HIS A 66 -25.86 -6.44 -1.46
N ILE A 67 -26.69 -6.96 -0.54
CA ILE A 67 -26.27 -7.38 0.80
C ILE A 67 -25.11 -8.39 0.80
N LEU A 68 -25.09 -9.31 -0.16
CA LEU A 68 -24.03 -10.32 -0.29
C LEU A 68 -22.68 -9.69 -0.67
N ILE A 69 -22.69 -8.71 -1.57
CA ILE A 69 -21.46 -8.02 -2.01
C ILE A 69 -20.94 -7.15 -0.86
N LYS A 70 -21.83 -6.41 -0.21
CA LYS A 70 -21.51 -5.58 0.96
C LYS A 70 -20.84 -6.39 2.07
N MET A 71 -21.46 -7.49 2.48
CA MET A 71 -20.91 -8.36 3.53
C MET A 71 -19.61 -9.04 3.11
N GLY A 72 -19.47 -9.45 1.84
CA GLY A 72 -18.22 -9.99 1.32
C GLY A 72 -17.06 -9.00 1.37
N LEU A 73 -17.29 -7.74 0.97
CA LEU A 73 -16.29 -6.68 1.04
C LEU A 73 -15.91 -6.33 2.49
N VAL A 74 -16.90 -6.19 3.38
CA VAL A 74 -16.65 -5.94 4.81
C VAL A 74 -15.82 -7.08 5.41
N PHE A 75 -16.18 -8.33 5.14
CA PHE A 75 -15.42 -9.49 5.59
C PHE A 75 -13.97 -9.44 5.10
N LEU A 76 -13.75 -9.11 3.83
CA LEU A 76 -12.41 -9.07 3.25
C LEU A 76 -11.56 -7.93 3.86
N VAL A 77 -12.14 -6.73 4.05
CA VAL A 77 -11.47 -5.60 4.72
C VAL A 77 -11.06 -5.99 6.14
N THR A 78 -11.99 -6.55 6.92
CA THR A 78 -11.74 -6.97 8.30
C THR A 78 -10.72 -8.11 8.37
N LEU A 79 -10.77 -9.06 7.44
CA LEU A 79 -9.82 -10.17 7.37
C LEU A 79 -8.40 -9.65 7.15
N PHE A 80 -8.18 -8.76 6.18
CA PHE A 80 -6.85 -8.17 5.94
C PHE A 80 -6.35 -7.36 7.15
N CYS A 81 -7.23 -6.62 7.83
CA CYS A 81 -6.91 -5.90 9.05
C CYS A 81 -6.45 -6.86 10.17
N LEU A 82 -7.20 -7.94 10.40
CA LEU A 82 -6.87 -8.92 11.42
C LEU A 82 -5.59 -9.71 11.08
N LEU A 83 -5.36 -10.02 9.79
CA LEU A 83 -4.15 -10.67 9.31
C LEU A 83 -2.90 -9.82 9.58
N PHE A 84 -2.98 -8.51 9.36
CA PHE A 84 -1.87 -7.61 9.70
C PHE A 84 -1.62 -7.61 11.21
N ASN A 85 -2.67 -7.48 12.03
CA ASN A 85 -2.54 -7.51 13.49
C ASN A 85 -1.94 -8.84 13.99
N ALA A 86 -2.38 -9.96 13.42
CA ALA A 86 -1.83 -11.29 13.71
C ALA A 86 -0.36 -11.41 13.27
N SER A 87 0.02 -10.83 12.13
CA SER A 87 1.40 -10.83 11.63
C SER A 87 2.38 -10.14 12.57
N VAL A 88 1.91 -9.10 13.27
CA VAL A 88 2.68 -8.37 14.27
C VAL A 88 2.80 -9.18 15.56
N LEU A 89 1.71 -9.80 16.01
CA LEU A 89 1.70 -10.63 17.23
C LEU A 89 2.62 -11.84 17.14
N VAL A 90 2.66 -12.53 15.99
CA VAL A 90 3.55 -13.68 15.76
C VAL A 90 4.98 -13.26 15.38
N GLN A 91 5.28 -11.95 15.43
CA GLN A 91 6.58 -11.38 15.10
C GLN A 91 7.13 -11.87 13.75
N LEU A 92 6.29 -11.85 12.71
CA LEU A 92 6.77 -12.18 11.36
C LEU A 92 7.93 -11.27 10.97
N LYS A 93 8.70 -11.74 9.97
CA LYS A 93 9.79 -10.95 9.40
C LYS A 93 9.26 -9.55 9.05
N PRO A 94 9.95 -8.45 9.43
CA PRO A 94 9.44 -7.10 9.25
C PRO A 94 9.03 -6.78 7.82
N LYS A 95 9.71 -7.38 6.83
CA LYS A 95 9.35 -7.28 5.41
C LYS A 95 7.96 -7.83 5.08
N ALA A 96 7.56 -8.95 5.71
CA ALA A 96 6.26 -9.57 5.50
C ALA A 96 5.14 -8.73 6.13
N SER A 97 5.29 -8.34 7.40
CA SER A 97 4.30 -7.49 8.09
C SER A 97 4.13 -6.14 7.39
N PHE A 98 5.23 -5.53 6.92
CA PHE A 98 5.17 -4.28 6.16
C PHE A 98 4.43 -4.43 4.82
N ASN A 99 4.63 -5.55 4.12
CA ASN A 99 3.92 -5.82 2.86
C ASN A 99 2.42 -6.06 3.10
N LEU A 100 2.06 -6.73 4.20
CA LEU A 100 0.67 -6.91 4.64
C LEU A 100 0.02 -5.58 5.02
N LEU A 101 0.74 -4.69 5.71
CA LEU A 101 0.27 -3.33 6.01
C LEU A 101 -0.05 -2.57 4.73
N ILE A 102 0.89 -2.53 3.78
CA ILE A 102 0.69 -1.85 2.49
C ILE A 102 -0.52 -2.42 1.76
N MET A 103 -0.66 -3.75 1.73
CA MET A 103 -1.78 -4.42 1.08
C MET A 103 -3.11 -4.07 1.74
N SER A 104 -3.19 -4.08 3.07
CA SER A 104 -4.41 -3.75 3.80
C SER A 104 -4.80 -2.29 3.62
N VAL A 105 -3.84 -1.36 3.71
CA VAL A 105 -4.09 0.08 3.50
C VAL A 105 -4.54 0.35 2.07
N PHE A 106 -3.86 -0.24 1.08
CA PHE A 106 -4.21 -0.09 -0.32
C PHE A 106 -5.60 -0.66 -0.63
N PHE A 107 -5.93 -1.83 -0.05
CA PHE A 107 -7.23 -2.45 -0.21
C PHE A 107 -8.34 -1.60 0.42
N SER A 108 -8.19 -1.17 1.68
CA SER A 108 -9.14 -0.27 2.34
C SER A 108 -9.33 1.04 1.57
N PHE A 109 -8.25 1.61 1.03
CA PHE A 109 -8.32 2.84 0.23
C PHE A 109 -9.07 2.62 -1.10
N THR A 110 -8.82 1.49 -1.77
CA THR A 110 -9.52 1.12 -3.00
C THR A 110 -11.02 0.93 -2.76
N VAL A 111 -11.38 0.29 -1.63
CA VAL A 111 -12.77 0.13 -1.20
C VAL A 111 -13.44 1.48 -0.96
N ILE A 112 -12.76 2.40 -0.26
CA ILE A 112 -13.27 3.75 -0.03
C ILE A 112 -13.49 4.50 -1.34
N LEU A 113 -12.53 4.42 -2.27
CA LEU A 113 -12.64 5.05 -3.59
C LEU A 113 -13.79 4.45 -4.42
N ALA A 114 -13.93 3.13 -4.42
CA ALA A 114 -15.01 2.45 -5.12
C ALA A 114 -16.39 2.79 -4.53
N ASN A 115 -16.45 3.15 -3.24
CA ASN A 115 -17.68 3.56 -2.58
C ASN A 115 -18.05 5.04 -2.84
N LEU A 116 -17.08 5.85 -3.29
CA LEU A 116 -17.24 7.28 -3.56
C LEU A 116 -17.56 7.58 -5.03
N ILE A 117 -17.25 6.64 -5.93
CA ILE A 117 -17.62 6.66 -7.37
C ILE A 117 -19.03 6.11 -7.53
#